data_AF-A0AAD9S739-F1
#
_entry.id   AF-A0AAD9S739-F1
#
_cell.length_a   1.000
_cell.length_b   1.000
_cell.length_c   1.000
_cell.angle_alpha   90.00
_cell.angle_beta   90.00
_cell.angle_gamma   90.00
#
_symmetry.space_group_name_H-M   'P 1'
#
loop_
_entity.id
_entity.type
_entity.pdbx_description
1 polymer ?
#
loop_
_entity_poly.entity_id
_entity_poly.type
_entity_poly.pdbx_seq_one_letter_code
_entity_poly.pdbx_strand_id
1 'polypeptide(L)'
;MAATFRTRPWLLSSSRPVALPMYLSGPRIYQANIEQTRSRSFKPDSGYKQSMGNARRQRSQQQATSSIIKQMHGADKLQDAGSISMLAPRTIVPLPLVKQPRAPKEFMRYHWEITKQRFVDRLQRLMNSWATKPKWNKKARLRSTNSEIIAAARNLHASMSYCLAKGGPAEKAQLAQICVPKLYRSLLSAIENRPAGKSYTWERIAETDKLWWPKVVDNKWTETDVGFKLSFRQAVVGIKSKQRLTELNARGQKVSEKDMELLEYIVLWRQVDPVNMTQTDWQIYGTLKETTFEDMMEEVEEMNEAQRHMAQKKLDTERRALGARK
;
A
#
# COMPACT_ATOMS: atom_id res chain seq x y z
N MET A 1 -21.82 -27.74 4.23
CA MET A 1 -21.93 -26.28 4.06
C MET A 1 -20.53 -25.68 4.10
N ALA A 2 -20.03 -25.10 3.01
CA ALA A 2 -18.66 -24.59 2.93
C ALA A 2 -18.55 -23.20 3.58
N ALA A 3 -17.71 -23.08 4.61
CA ALA A 3 -17.45 -21.81 5.29
C ALA A 3 -16.71 -20.83 4.36
N THR A 4 -17.38 -19.74 3.98
CA THR A 4 -16.73 -18.65 3.25
C THR A 4 -15.91 -17.81 4.22
N PHE A 5 -14.59 -18.01 4.22
CA PHE A 5 -13.62 -17.13 4.87
C PHE A 5 -13.81 -15.69 4.36
N ARG A 6 -14.26 -14.76 5.19
CA ARG A 6 -14.59 -13.37 4.80
C ARG A 6 -14.01 -12.29 5.72
N THR A 7 -12.89 -12.55 6.41
CA THR A 7 -12.36 -11.59 7.40
C THR A 7 -11.05 -10.90 7.06
N ARG A 8 -10.62 -11.01 5.80
CA ARG A 8 -9.78 -9.97 5.22
C ARG A 8 -10.61 -9.22 4.15
N PRO A 9 -10.97 -7.95 4.37
CA PRO A 9 -11.43 -7.07 3.27
C PRO A 9 -10.36 -6.88 2.19
N TRP A 10 -9.15 -7.38 2.42
CA TRP A 10 -8.03 -7.33 1.52
C TRP A 10 -7.59 -8.74 1.11
N LEU A 11 -7.72 -9.00 -0.20
CA LEU A 11 -7.11 -10.09 -0.97
C LEU A 11 -7.78 -11.48 -0.95
N LEU A 12 -9.11 -11.53 -1.08
CA LEU A 12 -9.78 -12.64 -1.77
C LEU A 12 -10.17 -12.22 -3.19
N SER A 13 -9.19 -12.19 -4.10
CA SER A 13 -9.35 -12.66 -5.49
C SER A 13 -7.98 -12.67 -6.22
N SER A 14 -7.13 -13.63 -5.91
CA SER A 14 -6.21 -14.16 -6.90
C SER A 14 -6.22 -15.69 -6.88
N SER A 15 -7.40 -16.27 -6.74
CA SER A 15 -7.67 -17.59 -7.27
C SER A 15 -8.31 -17.39 -8.64
N ARG A 16 -7.48 -17.14 -9.67
CA ARG A 16 -7.89 -17.43 -11.04
C ARG A 16 -7.30 -18.79 -11.42
N PRO A 17 -8.06 -19.60 -12.17
CA PRO A 17 -7.64 -20.92 -12.62
C PRO A 17 -6.40 -20.78 -13.51
N VAL A 18 -5.50 -21.75 -13.41
CA VAL A 18 -4.43 -21.96 -14.37
C VAL A 18 -5.09 -22.13 -15.75
N ALA A 19 -5.02 -21.09 -16.58
CA ALA A 19 -5.27 -21.24 -18.00
C ALA A 19 -4.06 -21.99 -18.55
N LEU A 20 -4.20 -23.30 -18.73
CA LEU A 20 -3.27 -24.05 -19.57
C LEU A 20 -3.34 -23.46 -20.98
N PRO A 21 -2.21 -23.27 -21.67
CA PRO A 21 -2.23 -22.85 -23.06
C PRO A 21 -2.97 -23.91 -23.89
N MET A 22 -4.13 -23.54 -24.43
CA MET A 22 -4.76 -24.30 -25.50
C MET A 22 -3.88 -24.19 -26.74
N TYR A 23 -2.95 -25.13 -26.92
CA TYR A 23 -2.59 -25.72 -28.21
C TYR A 23 -1.83 -26.99 -27.89
N LEU A 24 -2.51 -28.14 -28.01
CA LEU A 24 -1.95 -29.43 -28.46
C LEU A 24 -3.09 -30.47 -28.45
N SER A 25 -3.25 -31.12 -29.59
CA SER A 25 -4.19 -32.20 -29.86
C SER A 25 -3.99 -33.38 -28.90
N GLY A 26 -5.05 -33.82 -28.22
CA GLY A 26 -5.08 -35.02 -27.39
C GLY A 26 -6.49 -35.62 -27.33
N PRO A 27 -6.62 -36.94 -27.06
CA PRO A 27 -7.80 -37.73 -27.42
C PRO A 27 -9.05 -37.43 -26.57
N ARG A 28 -10.22 -37.59 -27.21
CA ARG A 28 -11.60 -37.21 -26.80
C ARG A 28 -12.14 -37.79 -25.47
N ILE A 29 -11.35 -38.50 -24.67
CA ILE A 29 -11.86 -39.22 -23.48
C ILE A 29 -11.91 -38.31 -22.23
N TYR A 30 -11.28 -37.14 -22.23
CA TYR A 30 -11.26 -36.23 -21.07
C TYR A 30 -12.36 -35.14 -21.05
N GLN A 31 -13.20 -35.02 -22.08
CA GLN A 31 -14.23 -33.96 -22.14
C GLN A 31 -15.47 -34.26 -21.28
N ALA A 32 -15.79 -35.53 -21.00
CA ALA A 32 -17.02 -35.89 -20.29
C ALA A 32 -17.04 -35.50 -18.79
N ASN A 33 -15.88 -35.36 -18.14
CA ASN A 33 -15.81 -35.01 -16.72
C ASN A 33 -15.81 -33.50 -16.44
N ILE A 34 -15.65 -32.65 -17.46
CA ILE A 34 -15.60 -31.19 -17.29
C ILE A 34 -17.01 -30.57 -17.31
N GLU A 35 -17.98 -31.22 -17.95
CA GLU A 35 -19.35 -30.69 -18.06
C GLU A 35 -20.19 -30.87 -16.79
N GLN A 36 -19.87 -31.84 -15.93
CA GLN A 36 -20.62 -32.07 -14.68
C GLN A 36 -20.37 -31.04 -13.57
N THR A 37 -19.34 -30.19 -13.69
CA THR A 37 -19.04 -29.16 -12.66
C THR A 37 -19.66 -27.78 -12.96
N ARG A 38 -20.36 -27.61 -14.09
CA ARG A 38 -20.93 -26.32 -14.53
C ARG A 38 -22.33 -25.99 -13.98
N SER A 39 -22.97 -26.86 -13.21
CA SER A 39 -24.40 -26.70 -12.83
C SER A 39 -24.67 -26.03 -11.47
N ARG A 40 -23.69 -25.44 -10.78
CA ARG A 40 -23.95 -24.64 -9.57
C ARG A 40 -23.64 -23.17 -9.80
N SER A 41 -24.62 -22.43 -10.31
CA SER A 41 -24.62 -20.97 -10.32
C SER A 41 -24.65 -20.43 -8.88
N PHE A 42 -23.48 -20.17 -8.31
CA PHE A 42 -23.36 -19.49 -7.02
C PHE A 42 -23.79 -18.04 -7.18
N LYS A 43 -25.03 -17.71 -6.80
CA LYS A 43 -25.51 -16.33 -6.73
C LYS A 43 -24.89 -15.68 -5.48
N PRO A 44 -24.03 -14.66 -5.61
CA PRO A 44 -23.45 -14.01 -4.45
C PRO A 44 -24.52 -13.21 -3.70
N ASP A 45 -24.57 -13.38 -2.37
CA ASP A 45 -25.46 -12.65 -1.46
C ASP A 45 -25.41 -11.12 -1.67
N SER A 46 -26.54 -10.46 -1.48
CA SER A 46 -26.66 -8.99 -1.57
C SER A 46 -25.69 -8.26 -0.63
N GLY A 47 -25.54 -8.73 0.60
CA GLY A 47 -24.55 -8.18 1.57
C GLY A 47 -23.09 -8.37 1.14
N TYR A 48 -22.79 -9.42 0.36
CA TYR A 48 -21.46 -9.62 -0.21
C TYR A 48 -21.20 -8.66 -1.37
N LYS A 49 -22.20 -8.43 -2.24
CA LYS A 49 -22.08 -7.44 -3.32
C LYS A 49 -21.90 -6.03 -2.76
N GLN A 50 -22.59 -5.69 -1.67
CA GLN A 50 -22.49 -4.38 -1.03
C GLN A 50 -21.14 -4.18 -0.31
N SER A 51 -20.64 -5.20 0.41
CA SER A 51 -19.31 -5.12 1.04
C SER A 51 -18.17 -5.07 0.00
N MET A 52 -18.28 -5.82 -1.10
CA MET A 52 -17.34 -5.72 -2.23
C MET A 52 -17.43 -4.37 -2.96
N GLY A 53 -18.63 -3.80 -3.09
CA GLY A 53 -18.83 -2.46 -3.65
C GLY A 53 -18.16 -1.38 -2.81
N ASN A 54 -18.34 -1.42 -1.48
CA ASN A 54 -17.71 -0.49 -0.55
C ASN A 54 -16.18 -0.67 -0.51
N ALA A 55 -15.69 -1.92 -0.50
CA ALA A 55 -14.27 -2.21 -0.57
C ALA A 55 -13.64 -1.75 -1.91
N ARG A 56 -14.36 -1.87 -3.03
CA ARG A 56 -13.90 -1.41 -4.35
C ARG A 56 -13.85 0.11 -4.45
N ARG A 57 -14.84 0.82 -3.88
CA ARG A 57 -14.84 2.29 -3.75
C ARG A 57 -13.76 2.81 -2.79
N GLN A 58 -13.42 2.05 -1.74
CA GLN A 58 -12.32 2.40 -0.84
C GLN A 58 -10.93 2.11 -1.45
N ARG A 59 -10.82 1.13 -2.36
CA ARG A 59 -9.57 0.85 -3.10
C ARG A 59 -9.20 1.96 -4.08
N SER A 60 -10.17 2.60 -4.74
CA SER A 60 -9.91 3.78 -5.56
C SER A 60 -9.63 5.06 -4.74
N GLN A 61 -9.68 4.98 -3.40
CA GLN A 61 -9.40 6.10 -2.49
C GLN A 61 -8.03 6.02 -1.81
N GLN A 62 -7.10 5.17 -2.28
CA GLN A 62 -5.66 5.48 -2.15
C GLN A 62 -5.36 6.67 -3.06
N GLN A 63 -5.88 7.82 -2.62
CA GLN A 63 -5.87 9.08 -3.32
C GLN A 63 -4.44 9.47 -3.66
N ALA A 64 -4.18 9.72 -4.94
CA ALA A 64 -2.97 10.38 -5.40
C ALA A 64 -2.79 11.69 -4.61
N THR A 65 -1.54 12.05 -4.31
CA THR A 65 -1.20 13.29 -3.57
C THR A 65 -1.90 14.51 -4.14
N SER A 66 -2.04 14.56 -5.46
CA SER A 66 -2.74 15.59 -6.22
C SER A 66 -4.18 15.83 -5.71
N SER A 67 -4.90 14.76 -5.39
CA SER A 67 -6.29 14.83 -4.90
C SER A 67 -6.40 15.26 -3.43
N ILE A 68 -5.44 14.88 -2.59
CA ILE A 68 -5.37 15.33 -1.18
C ILE A 68 -5.07 16.83 -1.13
N ILE A 69 -4.09 17.30 -1.92
CA ILE A 69 -3.72 18.71 -2.00
C ILE A 69 -4.91 19.55 -2.47
N LYS A 70 -5.65 19.09 -3.50
CA LYS A 70 -6.89 19.76 -3.96
C LYS A 70 -7.97 19.84 -2.86
N GLN A 71 -8.14 18.81 -2.04
CA GLN A 71 -9.12 18.79 -0.95
C GLN A 71 -8.72 19.68 0.24
N MET A 72 -7.43 19.84 0.51
CA MET A 72 -6.93 20.66 1.62
C MET A 72 -6.98 22.15 1.35
N HIS A 73 -6.82 22.58 0.11
CA HIS A 73 -6.99 23.99 -0.26
C HIS A 73 -8.45 24.50 -0.11
N GLY A 74 -9.43 23.61 0.12
CA GLY A 74 -10.84 23.97 0.27
C GLY A 74 -11.39 23.99 1.69
N ALA A 75 -10.61 23.64 2.72
CA ALA A 75 -11.10 23.58 4.10
C ALA A 75 -10.07 24.10 5.12
N ASP A 76 -10.50 25.05 5.97
CA ASP A 76 -9.79 25.63 7.14
C ASP A 76 -9.48 24.61 8.27
N LYS A 77 -9.29 23.32 7.94
CA LYS A 77 -8.95 22.27 8.91
C LYS A 77 -7.44 22.18 9.11
N LEU A 78 -6.85 23.28 9.59
CA LEU A 78 -5.43 23.40 9.94
C LEU A 78 -5.05 22.69 11.25
N GLN A 79 -6.01 22.17 12.02
CA GLN A 79 -5.74 21.78 13.42
C GLN A 79 -5.16 20.37 13.63
N ASP A 80 -5.19 19.47 12.64
CA ASP A 80 -4.64 18.12 12.79
C ASP A 80 -3.46 17.83 11.83
N ALA A 81 -2.49 18.75 11.78
CA ALA A 81 -1.28 18.60 10.97
C ALA A 81 -0.52 17.28 11.24
N GLY A 82 -0.59 16.73 12.45
CA GLY A 82 0.00 15.44 12.83
C GLY A 82 -0.79 14.20 12.39
N SER A 83 -2.02 14.34 11.90
CA SER A 83 -2.86 13.21 11.44
C SER A 83 -2.83 13.01 9.92
N ILE A 84 -2.29 13.98 9.19
CA ILE A 84 -2.29 13.98 7.73
C ILE A 84 -1.20 13.06 7.24
N SER A 85 -1.65 11.96 6.66
CA SER A 85 -0.83 10.91 6.10
C SER A 85 -1.20 10.79 4.62
N MET A 86 -0.21 11.02 3.76
CA MET A 86 -0.36 10.90 2.32
C MET A 86 0.62 9.87 1.79
N LEU A 87 0.20 9.18 0.74
CA LEU A 87 1.11 8.37 -0.05
C LEU A 87 2.06 9.32 -0.78
N ALA A 88 3.38 9.09 -0.75
CA ALA A 88 4.31 9.89 -1.53
C ALA A 88 3.99 9.79 -3.03
N PRO A 89 4.20 10.88 -3.81
CA PRO A 89 3.98 10.82 -5.24
C PRO A 89 4.98 9.86 -5.89
N ARG A 90 4.57 9.21 -6.97
CA ARG A 90 5.35 8.23 -7.74
C ARG A 90 5.87 7.08 -6.91
N THR A 91 5.02 6.58 -6.02
CA THR A 91 5.34 5.38 -5.24
C THR A 91 5.14 4.16 -6.12
N ILE A 92 6.24 3.59 -6.60
CA ILE A 92 6.18 2.55 -7.64
C ILE A 92 6.57 1.20 -7.06
N VAL A 93 5.71 0.22 -7.30
CA VAL A 93 5.98 -1.20 -7.06
C VAL A 93 6.16 -1.88 -8.42
N PRO A 94 7.37 -2.35 -8.77
CA PRO A 94 7.61 -2.90 -10.09
C PRO A 94 6.87 -4.23 -10.28
N LEU A 95 6.26 -4.39 -11.45
CA LEU A 95 5.75 -5.67 -11.94
C LEU A 95 6.85 -6.75 -11.98
N PRO A 96 6.52 -8.00 -11.62
CA PRO A 96 7.40 -9.14 -11.86
C PRO A 96 7.65 -9.28 -13.36
N LEU A 97 8.83 -9.79 -13.73
CA LEU A 97 9.29 -9.89 -15.13
C LEU A 97 8.23 -10.53 -16.06
N VAL A 98 7.49 -11.52 -15.56
CA VAL A 98 6.46 -12.25 -16.31
C VAL A 98 5.24 -11.38 -16.68
N LYS A 99 4.94 -10.33 -15.91
CA LYS A 99 3.78 -9.44 -16.13
C LYS A 99 4.14 -8.11 -16.79
N GLN A 100 5.38 -7.94 -17.22
CA GLN A 100 5.82 -6.68 -17.84
C GLN A 100 5.20 -6.47 -19.23
N PRO A 101 5.06 -5.22 -19.68
CA PRO A 101 4.52 -4.92 -21.00
C PRO A 101 5.37 -5.60 -22.08
N ARG A 102 4.69 -6.24 -23.04
CA ARG A 102 5.36 -7.02 -24.10
C ARG A 102 5.87 -6.15 -25.24
N ALA A 103 5.29 -4.96 -25.43
CA ALA A 103 5.74 -4.04 -26.46
C ALA A 103 7.09 -3.42 -26.05
N PRO A 104 8.12 -3.46 -26.91
CA PRO A 104 9.47 -3.03 -26.53
C PRO A 104 9.55 -1.54 -26.17
N LYS A 105 8.77 -0.70 -26.86
CA LYS A 105 8.70 0.74 -26.58
C LYS A 105 8.11 1.02 -25.19
N GLU A 106 7.03 0.32 -24.84
CA GLU A 106 6.38 0.43 -23.52
C GLU A 106 7.28 -0.10 -22.42
N PHE A 107 7.93 -1.24 -22.66
CA PHE A 107 8.92 -1.82 -21.76
C PHE A 107 10.06 -0.84 -21.45
N MET A 108 10.68 -0.27 -22.48
CA MET A 108 11.76 0.69 -22.30
C MET A 108 11.30 1.95 -21.57
N ARG A 109 10.11 2.47 -21.90
CA ARG A 109 9.54 3.64 -21.24
C ARG A 109 9.20 3.36 -19.77
N TYR A 110 8.62 2.21 -19.48
CA TYR A 110 8.30 1.75 -18.12
C TYR A 110 9.57 1.69 -17.25
N HIS A 111 10.62 1.02 -17.73
CA HIS A 111 11.89 0.91 -16.99
C HIS A 111 12.64 2.22 -16.91
N TRP A 112 12.54 3.08 -17.93
CA TRP A 112 13.09 4.42 -17.90
C TRP A 112 12.49 5.26 -16.78
N GLU A 113 11.17 5.31 -16.66
CA GLU A 113 10.51 6.07 -15.61
C GLU A 113 10.80 5.51 -14.21
N ILE A 114 10.86 4.19 -14.06
CA ILE A 114 11.31 3.57 -12.79
C ILE A 114 12.73 4.01 -12.47
N THR A 115 13.65 3.89 -13.41
CA THR A 115 15.08 4.19 -13.18
C THR A 115 15.27 5.67 -12.86
N LYS A 116 14.61 6.54 -13.62
CA LYS A 116 14.57 7.99 -13.39
C LYS A 116 14.03 8.30 -11.99
N GLN A 117 12.91 7.70 -11.59
CA GLN A 117 12.35 7.92 -10.27
C GLN A 117 13.28 7.43 -9.16
N ARG A 118 13.87 6.24 -9.31
CA ARG A 118 14.82 5.65 -8.36
C ARG A 118 16.06 6.51 -8.19
N PHE A 119 16.52 7.13 -9.28
CA PHE A 119 17.63 8.08 -9.27
C PHE A 119 17.26 9.34 -8.48
N VAL A 120 16.11 9.95 -8.77
CA VAL A 120 15.60 11.13 -8.03
C VAL A 120 15.45 10.82 -6.54
N ASP A 121 14.83 9.69 -6.19
CA ASP A 121 14.64 9.29 -4.79
C ASP A 121 15.98 9.04 -4.07
N ARG A 122 16.98 8.51 -4.77
CA ARG A 122 18.32 8.30 -4.21
C ARG A 122 19.04 9.63 -4.01
N LEU A 123 18.95 10.55 -4.97
CA LEU A 123 19.53 11.88 -4.86
C LEU A 123 18.89 12.66 -3.71
N GLN A 124 17.56 12.65 -3.59
CA GLN A 124 16.86 13.34 -2.51
C GLN A 124 17.23 12.78 -1.13
N ARG A 125 17.34 11.45 -0.99
CA ARG A 125 17.84 10.84 0.26
C ARG A 125 19.28 11.23 0.56
N LEU A 126 20.13 11.30 -0.47
CA LEU A 126 21.52 11.74 -0.31
C LEU A 126 21.59 13.19 0.16
N MET A 127 20.87 14.09 -0.52
CA MET A 127 20.80 15.51 -0.19
C MET A 127 20.28 15.73 1.23
N ASN A 128 19.18 15.08 1.61
CA ASN A 128 18.60 15.21 2.95
C ASN A 128 19.51 14.60 4.02
N SER A 129 20.11 13.44 3.75
CA SER A 129 21.11 12.86 4.65
C SER A 129 22.32 13.77 4.81
N TRP A 130 22.77 14.41 3.72
CA TRP A 130 23.90 15.33 3.75
C TRP A 130 23.59 16.62 4.51
N ALA A 131 22.39 17.18 4.33
CA ALA A 131 21.90 18.35 5.07
C ALA A 131 21.84 18.09 6.59
N THR A 132 21.61 16.84 7.01
CA THR A 132 21.59 16.47 8.43
C THR A 132 22.98 16.16 9.03
N LYS A 133 24.06 16.31 8.26
CA LYS A 133 25.43 16.13 8.79
C LYS A 133 25.86 17.37 9.55
N PRO A 134 26.29 17.25 10.83
CA PRO A 134 26.78 18.40 11.60
C PRO A 134 28.18 18.86 11.13
N LYS A 135 28.97 17.96 10.54
CA LYS A 135 30.29 18.23 9.94
C LYS A 135 30.47 17.27 8.75
N TRP A 136 31.28 17.65 7.76
CA TRP A 136 31.52 16.82 6.56
C TRP A 136 32.00 15.39 6.86
N ASN A 137 32.82 15.23 7.91
CA ASN A 137 33.36 13.94 8.39
C ASN A 137 32.48 13.19 9.41
N LYS A 138 31.34 13.75 9.84
CA LYS A 138 30.47 13.09 10.81
C LYS A 138 29.33 12.35 10.11
N LYS A 139 28.82 11.30 10.76
CA LYS A 139 27.65 10.56 10.28
C LYS A 139 26.42 11.48 10.28
N ALA A 140 25.54 11.29 9.30
CA ALA A 140 24.24 11.97 9.24
C ALA A 140 23.40 11.61 10.46
N ARG A 141 22.75 12.60 11.08
CA ARG A 141 21.83 12.36 12.22
C ARG A 141 20.64 11.54 11.79
N LEU A 142 20.10 11.83 10.60
CA LEU A 142 18.98 11.11 10.03
C LEU A 142 19.49 10.10 9.00
N ARG A 143 19.82 8.90 9.48
CA ARG A 143 20.10 7.75 8.62
C ARG A 143 18.86 6.85 8.55
N SER A 144 18.76 6.09 7.49
CA SER A 144 17.88 4.94 7.45
C SER A 144 18.59 3.88 6.67
N THR A 145 18.80 2.76 7.35
CA THR A 145 19.31 1.56 6.71
C THR A 145 18.12 0.76 6.19
N ASN A 146 18.30 0.10 5.04
CA ASN A 146 17.25 -0.75 4.50
C ASN A 146 16.95 -1.94 5.44
N SER A 147 17.94 -2.41 6.20
CA SER A 147 17.77 -3.47 7.21
C SER A 147 16.83 -3.06 8.34
N GLU A 148 16.96 -1.84 8.87
CA GLU A 148 16.03 -1.30 9.88
C GLU A 148 14.61 -1.21 9.33
N ILE A 149 14.45 -0.69 8.10
CA ILE A 149 13.14 -0.60 7.44
C ILE A 149 12.51 -1.99 7.30
N ILE A 150 13.28 -2.98 6.83
CA ILE A 150 12.81 -4.35 6.64
C ILE A 150 12.40 -4.98 7.98
N ALA A 151 13.21 -4.81 9.02
CA ALA A 151 12.90 -5.32 10.36
C ALA A 151 11.62 -4.67 10.92
N ALA A 152 11.50 -3.35 10.80
CA ALA A 152 10.29 -2.63 11.19
C ALA A 152 9.06 -3.13 10.42
N ALA A 153 9.16 -3.31 9.10
CA ALA A 153 8.07 -3.80 8.27
C ALA A 153 7.61 -5.20 8.69
N ARG A 154 8.54 -6.12 8.95
CA ARG A 154 8.23 -7.49 9.40
C ARG A 154 7.44 -7.49 10.70
N ASN A 155 7.91 -6.72 11.68
CA ASN A 155 7.34 -6.65 13.03
C ASN A 155 5.97 -5.99 12.98
N LEU A 156 5.86 -4.80 12.38
CA LEU A 156 4.60 -4.07 12.25
C LEU A 156 3.57 -4.91 11.49
N HIS A 157 3.96 -5.56 10.39
CA HIS A 157 3.05 -6.41 9.62
C HIS A 157 2.56 -7.62 10.44
N ALA A 158 3.42 -8.22 11.27
CA ALA A 158 3.03 -9.32 12.15
C ALA A 158 2.05 -8.85 13.23
N SER A 159 2.38 -7.76 13.93
CA SER A 159 1.52 -7.15 14.95
C SER A 159 0.18 -6.75 14.35
N MET A 160 0.15 -6.05 13.21
CA MET A 160 -1.09 -5.66 12.55
C MET A 160 -1.94 -6.88 12.18
N SER A 161 -1.35 -7.92 11.60
CA SER A 161 -2.10 -9.12 11.20
C SER A 161 -2.63 -9.88 12.42
N TYR A 162 -1.86 -9.96 13.50
CA TYR A 162 -2.26 -10.56 14.76
C TYR A 162 -3.42 -9.78 15.41
N CYS A 163 -3.24 -8.47 15.60
CA CYS A 163 -4.25 -7.60 16.20
C CYS A 163 -5.54 -7.58 15.38
N LEU A 164 -5.40 -7.56 14.03
CA LEU A 164 -6.54 -7.69 13.14
C LEU A 164 -7.24 -9.03 13.40
N ALA A 165 -6.56 -10.17 13.39
CA ALA A 165 -7.21 -11.47 13.58
C ALA A 165 -7.96 -11.57 14.92
N LYS A 166 -7.33 -11.15 16.02
CA LYS A 166 -7.90 -11.19 17.37
C LYS A 166 -9.07 -10.21 17.56
N GLY A 167 -8.88 -8.94 17.21
CA GLY A 167 -9.94 -7.91 17.21
C GLY A 167 -10.49 -7.50 18.59
N GLY A 168 -9.79 -7.81 19.69
CA GLY A 168 -10.17 -7.40 21.04
C GLY A 168 -9.92 -5.92 21.32
N PRO A 169 -10.38 -5.38 22.48
CA PRO A 169 -10.22 -3.96 22.82
C PRO A 169 -8.75 -3.52 22.90
N ALA A 170 -7.90 -4.35 23.51
CA ALA A 170 -6.46 -4.09 23.61
C ALA A 170 -5.79 -4.09 22.22
N GLU A 171 -6.16 -5.04 21.36
CA GLU A 171 -5.63 -5.12 20.00
C GLU A 171 -6.10 -3.97 19.10
N LYS A 172 -7.32 -3.46 19.31
CA LYS A 172 -7.80 -2.23 18.66
C LYS A 172 -6.95 -1.02 19.07
N ALA A 173 -6.63 -0.89 20.36
CA ALA A 173 -5.74 0.18 20.84
C ALA A 173 -4.33 0.05 20.25
N GLN A 174 -3.79 -1.17 20.17
CA GLN A 174 -2.49 -1.43 19.55
C GLN A 174 -2.51 -1.10 18.04
N LEU A 175 -3.59 -1.42 17.33
CA LEU A 175 -3.77 -1.06 15.92
C LEU A 175 -3.74 0.46 15.70
N ALA A 176 -4.31 1.24 16.61
CA ALA A 176 -4.29 2.70 16.53
C ALA A 176 -2.88 3.30 16.63
N GLN A 177 -1.96 2.63 17.32
CA GLN A 177 -0.56 3.07 17.46
C GLN A 177 0.29 2.69 16.25
N ILE A 178 0.14 1.45 15.74
CA ILE A 178 0.98 0.93 14.65
C ILE A 178 0.51 1.33 13.25
N CYS A 179 -0.78 1.66 13.09
CA CYS A 179 -1.36 2.06 11.82
C CYS A 179 -1.61 3.56 11.79
N VAL A 180 -1.45 4.11 10.60
CA VAL A 180 -1.90 5.46 10.28
C VAL A 180 -3.44 5.57 10.49
N PRO A 181 -3.98 6.71 10.97
CA PRO A 181 -5.40 6.82 11.33
C PRO A 181 -6.39 6.40 10.24
N LYS A 182 -6.09 6.69 8.97
CA LYS A 182 -6.92 6.29 7.82
C LYS A 182 -7.02 4.77 7.70
N LEU A 183 -5.89 4.06 7.80
CA LEU A 183 -5.86 2.60 7.76
C LEU A 183 -6.54 2.00 9.00
N TYR A 184 -6.25 2.56 10.18
CA TYR A 184 -6.86 2.12 11.43
C TYR A 184 -8.38 2.11 11.37
N ARG A 185 -9.01 3.20 10.91
CA ARG A 185 -10.48 3.29 10.75
C ARG A 185 -11.03 2.21 9.82
N SER A 186 -10.32 1.90 8.72
CA SER A 186 -10.72 0.84 7.79
C SER A 186 -10.62 -0.55 8.44
N LEU A 187 -9.55 -0.82 9.18
CA LEU A 187 -9.35 -2.09 9.89
C LEU A 187 -10.34 -2.25 11.06
N LEU A 188 -10.64 -1.18 11.78
CA LEU A 188 -11.61 -1.16 12.87
C LEU A 188 -13.01 -1.51 12.35
N SER A 189 -13.44 -0.87 11.27
CA SER A 189 -14.71 -1.20 10.60
C SER A 189 -14.75 -2.66 10.15
N ALA A 190 -13.64 -3.21 9.67
CA ALA A 190 -13.54 -4.62 9.29
C ALA A 190 -13.60 -5.58 10.48
N ILE A 191 -13.18 -5.16 11.67
CA ILE A 191 -13.29 -5.94 12.91
C ILE A 191 -14.74 -5.90 13.42
N GLU A 192 -15.38 -4.74 13.38
CA GLU A 192 -16.75 -4.54 13.86
C GLU A 192 -17.80 -5.24 12.99
N ASN A 193 -17.57 -5.29 11.68
CA ASN A 193 -18.47 -5.97 10.74
C ASN A 193 -18.28 -7.50 10.72
N ARG A 194 -17.57 -8.09 11.68
CA ARG A 194 -17.40 -9.55 11.72
C ARG A 194 -18.69 -10.25 12.13
N PRO A 195 -18.98 -11.42 11.54
CA PRO A 195 -20.09 -12.24 11.99
C PRO A 195 -19.90 -12.61 13.47
N ALA A 196 -20.95 -12.40 14.26
CA ALA A 196 -20.95 -12.73 15.68
C ALA A 196 -20.67 -14.23 15.90
N GLY A 197 -19.95 -14.54 16.98
CA GLY A 197 -19.59 -15.93 17.31
C GLY A 197 -18.50 -16.54 16.43
N LYS A 198 -17.83 -15.75 15.58
CA LYS A 198 -16.64 -16.17 14.84
C LYS A 198 -15.43 -15.35 15.25
N SER A 199 -14.36 -16.03 15.66
CA SER A 199 -13.07 -15.39 15.90
C SER A 199 -12.01 -15.97 14.97
N TYR A 200 -10.89 -15.28 14.83
CA TYR A 200 -9.82 -15.66 13.91
C TYR A 200 -8.50 -15.64 14.63
N THR A 201 -7.62 -16.57 14.27
CA THR A 201 -6.21 -16.52 14.65
C THR A 201 -5.37 -16.48 13.39
N TRP A 202 -4.32 -15.68 13.45
CA TRP A 202 -3.37 -15.52 12.36
C TRP A 202 -1.98 -15.90 12.85
N GLU A 203 -1.26 -16.63 12.01
CA GLU A 203 0.09 -17.07 12.27
C GLU A 203 0.94 -16.92 11.00
N ARG A 204 2.19 -16.48 11.18
CA ARG A 204 3.20 -16.48 10.12
C ARG A 204 4.03 -17.75 10.25
N ILE A 205 3.82 -18.69 9.33
CA ILE A 205 4.52 -19.99 9.34
C ILE A 205 5.98 -19.79 8.95
N ALA A 206 6.21 -19.15 7.80
CA ALA A 206 7.54 -18.98 7.26
C ALA A 206 7.64 -17.77 6.33
N GLU A 207 8.83 -17.22 6.19
CA GLU A 207 9.18 -16.33 5.07
C GLU A 207 9.70 -17.18 3.91
N THR A 208 9.13 -16.99 2.73
CA THR A 208 9.51 -17.73 1.52
C THR A 208 10.53 -16.91 0.73
N ASP A 209 11.40 -17.58 -0.03
CA ASP A 209 12.39 -16.95 -0.92
C ASP A 209 13.31 -15.95 -0.22
N LYS A 210 13.98 -16.39 0.86
CA LYS A 210 14.89 -15.58 1.68
C LYS A 210 16.02 -14.86 0.90
N LEU A 211 16.35 -15.35 -0.30
CA LEU A 211 17.36 -14.75 -1.17
C LEU A 211 16.87 -13.41 -1.78
N TRP A 212 15.58 -13.31 -2.07
CA TRP A 212 14.99 -12.16 -2.77
C TRP A 212 14.08 -11.32 -1.89
N TRP A 213 13.54 -11.92 -0.83
CA TRP A 213 12.56 -11.33 0.05
C TRP A 213 12.93 -11.53 1.53
N PRO A 214 12.51 -10.61 2.39
CA PRO A 214 11.92 -9.31 2.09
C PRO A 214 12.94 -8.30 1.55
N LYS A 215 12.46 -7.32 0.78
CA LYS A 215 13.29 -6.24 0.25
C LYS A 215 12.56 -4.91 0.26
N VAL A 216 13.34 -3.84 0.43
CA VAL A 216 12.86 -2.47 0.18
C VAL A 216 12.70 -2.29 -1.32
N VAL A 217 11.46 -2.10 -1.74
CA VAL A 217 11.08 -1.86 -3.13
C VAL A 217 11.22 -0.38 -3.44
N ASP A 218 10.75 0.47 -2.52
CA ASP A 218 10.74 1.91 -2.68
C ASP A 218 11.12 2.60 -1.36
N ASN A 219 11.82 3.73 -1.42
CA ASN A 219 12.24 4.49 -0.24
C ASN A 219 12.38 5.96 -0.60
N LYS A 220 11.43 6.75 -0.11
CA LYS A 220 11.25 8.15 -0.40
C LYS A 220 11.38 8.99 0.86
N TRP A 221 11.89 10.19 0.64
CA TRP A 221 11.81 11.29 1.57
C TRP A 221 11.08 12.38 0.82
N THR A 222 9.97 12.88 1.35
CA THR A 222 9.15 13.88 0.66
C THR A 222 8.92 15.05 1.59
N GLU A 223 9.00 16.25 1.02
CA GLU A 223 8.63 17.50 1.66
C GLU A 223 7.52 18.11 0.82
N THR A 224 6.35 18.27 1.41
CA THR A 224 5.19 18.85 0.76
C THR A 224 4.68 19.98 1.61
N ASP A 225 4.31 21.08 0.98
CA ASP A 225 3.56 22.16 1.61
C ASP A 225 2.06 21.95 1.33
N VAL A 226 1.29 21.65 2.37
CA VAL A 226 -0.16 21.45 2.27
C VAL A 226 -0.91 22.46 3.14
N GLY A 227 -0.39 23.69 3.22
CA GLY A 227 -0.80 24.71 4.17
C GLY A 227 0.09 24.74 5.43
N PHE A 228 0.90 23.70 5.60
CA PHE A 228 2.05 23.64 6.50
C PHE A 228 3.12 22.76 5.87
N LYS A 229 4.38 22.94 6.30
CA LYS A 229 5.51 22.12 5.84
C LYS A 229 5.44 20.73 6.45
N LEU A 230 5.02 19.74 5.68
CA LEU A 230 5.05 18.33 6.05
C LEU A 230 6.30 17.66 5.45
N SER A 231 7.24 17.25 6.30
CA SER A 231 8.34 16.37 5.91
C SER A 231 8.05 14.97 6.42
N PHE A 232 8.07 13.99 5.53
CA PHE A 232 7.81 12.60 5.90
C PHE A 232 8.67 11.65 5.09
N ARG A 233 8.78 10.43 5.62
CA ARG A 233 9.47 9.34 4.97
C ARG A 233 8.52 8.21 4.71
N GLN A 234 8.67 7.64 3.54
CA GLN A 234 7.87 6.51 3.12
C GLN A 234 8.77 5.42 2.56
N ALA A 235 8.54 4.19 2.97
CA ALA A 235 9.21 3.03 2.39
C ALA A 235 8.19 1.97 2.02
N VAL A 236 8.38 1.33 0.87
CA VAL A 236 7.59 0.18 0.45
C VAL A 236 8.46 -1.06 0.57
N VAL A 237 8.00 -2.04 1.33
CA VAL A 237 8.70 -3.29 1.55
C VAL A 237 7.85 -4.43 1.02
N GLY A 238 8.41 -5.24 0.13
CA GLY A 238 7.78 -6.49 -0.26
C GLY A 238 8.14 -7.59 0.73
N ILE A 239 7.14 -8.29 1.24
CA ILE A 239 7.28 -9.43 2.16
C ILE A 239 6.61 -10.64 1.50
N LYS A 240 7.40 -11.68 1.22
CA LYS A 240 6.89 -12.97 0.77
C LYS A 240 6.82 -13.94 1.94
N SER A 241 5.63 -14.40 2.28
CA SER A 241 5.44 -15.26 3.46
C SER A 241 4.33 -16.28 3.26
N LYS A 242 4.51 -17.45 3.89
CA LYS A 242 3.45 -18.44 4.11
C LYS A 242 2.75 -18.10 5.42
N GLN A 243 1.47 -17.81 5.33
CA GLN A 243 0.61 -17.39 6.43
C GLN A 243 -0.50 -18.40 6.63
N ARG A 244 -0.94 -18.55 7.87
CA ARG A 244 -2.04 -19.40 8.28
C ARG A 244 -3.13 -18.55 8.92
N LEU A 245 -4.35 -18.75 8.46
CA LEU A 245 -5.54 -18.15 9.05
C LEU A 245 -6.46 -19.26 9.52
N THR A 246 -6.79 -19.25 10.80
CA THR A 246 -7.66 -20.24 11.42
C THR A 246 -8.94 -19.55 11.91
N GLU A 247 -10.08 -20.10 11.52
CA GLU A 247 -11.40 -19.67 11.97
C GLU A 247 -11.79 -20.49 13.20
N LEU A 248 -12.20 -19.79 14.25
CA LEU A 248 -12.64 -20.35 15.52
C LEU A 248 -14.14 -20.07 15.71
N ASN A 249 -14.87 -21.04 16.26
CA ASN A 249 -16.26 -20.85 16.68
C ASN A 249 -16.35 -20.06 17.99
N ALA A 250 -17.59 -19.80 18.44
CA ALA A 250 -17.86 -19.12 19.71
C ALA A 250 -17.30 -19.86 20.93
N ARG A 251 -17.10 -21.19 20.82
CA ARG A 251 -16.49 -22.04 21.85
C ARG A 251 -14.97 -22.09 21.77
N GLY A 252 -14.34 -21.32 20.87
CA GLY A 252 -12.90 -21.32 20.64
C GLY A 252 -12.35 -22.53 19.89
N GLN A 253 -13.22 -23.41 19.37
CA GLN A 253 -12.80 -24.59 18.62
C GLN A 253 -12.53 -24.23 17.15
N LYS A 254 -11.51 -24.87 16.60
CA LYS A 254 -11.10 -24.73 15.21
C LYS A 254 -12.18 -25.26 14.27
N VAL A 255 -12.75 -24.37 13.47
CA VAL A 255 -13.73 -24.70 12.42
C VAL A 255 -13.03 -24.95 11.09
N SER A 256 -12.02 -24.14 10.79
CA SER A 256 -11.41 -24.11 9.47
C SER A 256 -10.00 -23.52 9.54
N GLU A 257 -9.11 -23.97 8.66
CA GLU A 257 -7.75 -23.47 8.54
C GLU A 257 -7.37 -23.32 7.07
N LYS A 258 -6.65 -22.25 6.78
CA LYS A 258 -6.19 -21.97 5.44
C LYS A 258 -4.76 -21.46 5.47
N ASP A 259 -3.88 -22.22 4.83
CA ASP A 259 -2.52 -21.82 4.54
C ASP A 259 -2.48 -21.10 3.18
N MET A 260 -1.79 -19.96 3.15
CA MET A 260 -1.68 -19.12 1.95
C MET A 260 -0.26 -18.60 1.84
N GLU A 261 0.30 -18.69 0.64
CA GLU A 261 1.54 -18.00 0.30
C GLU A 261 1.19 -16.65 -0.34
N LEU A 262 1.72 -15.57 0.23
CA LEU A 262 1.38 -14.20 -0.15
C LEU A 262 2.65 -13.37 -0.34
N LEU A 263 2.66 -12.56 -1.39
CA LEU A 263 3.61 -11.46 -1.59
C LEU A 263 2.84 -10.15 -1.35
N GLU A 264 3.17 -9.47 -0.26
CA GLU A 264 2.50 -8.24 0.15
C GLU A 264 3.48 -7.07 0.13
N TYR A 265 3.09 -5.95 -0.48
CA TYR A 265 3.88 -4.72 -0.48
C TYR A 265 3.34 -3.79 0.59
N ILE A 266 4.02 -3.74 1.73
CA ILE A 266 3.64 -2.93 2.87
C ILE A 266 4.24 -1.54 2.73
N VAL A 267 3.41 -0.52 2.88
CA VAL A 267 3.85 0.88 2.91
C VAL A 267 4.03 1.30 4.36
N LEU A 268 5.27 1.60 4.71
CA LEU A 268 5.64 2.24 5.96
C LEU A 268 5.71 3.75 5.77
N TRP A 269 5.26 4.47 6.79
CA TRP A 269 5.23 5.92 6.84
C TRP A 269 5.71 6.40 8.20
N ARG A 270 6.42 7.52 8.24
CA ARG A 270 6.75 8.23 9.47
C ARG A 270 6.96 9.71 9.20
N GLN A 271 6.67 10.52 10.20
CA GLN A 271 6.92 11.95 10.13
C GLN A 271 8.39 12.24 10.44
N VAL A 272 8.91 13.28 9.80
CA VAL A 272 10.24 13.82 10.06
C VAL A 272 10.08 15.27 10.46
N ASP A 273 10.69 15.64 11.58
CA ASP A 273 10.84 17.05 11.93
C ASP A 273 12.19 17.54 11.37
N PRO A 274 12.19 18.37 10.31
CA PRO A 274 13.43 18.86 9.72
C PRO A 274 14.16 19.86 10.63
N VAL A 275 13.48 20.48 11.59
CA VAL A 275 14.08 21.48 12.50
C VAL A 275 14.81 20.77 13.63
N ASN A 276 14.11 19.89 14.33
CA ASN A 276 14.68 19.14 15.46
C ASN A 276 15.53 17.94 15.02
N MET A 277 15.49 17.59 13.72
CA MET A 277 16.15 16.42 13.16
C MET A 277 15.72 15.12 13.88
N THR A 278 14.44 15.04 14.24
CA THR A 278 13.83 13.88 14.90
C THR A 278 12.89 13.15 13.93
N GLN A 279 12.63 11.88 14.21
CA GLN A 279 11.76 11.03 13.40
C GLN A 279 10.82 10.28 14.33
N THR A 280 9.55 10.19 13.95
CA THR A 280 8.61 9.33 14.66
C THR A 280 8.88 7.86 14.34
N ASP A 281 8.28 6.97 15.13
CA ASP A 281 8.27 5.54 14.83
C ASP A 281 7.58 5.26 13.50
N TRP A 282 7.96 4.14 12.89
CA TRP A 282 7.32 3.67 11.67
C TRP A 282 5.89 3.22 11.95
N GLN A 283 4.98 3.68 11.11
CA GLN A 283 3.58 3.24 11.09
C GLN A 283 3.24 2.63 9.73
N ILE A 284 2.25 1.75 9.71
CA ILE A 284 1.72 1.19 8.47
C ILE A 284 0.73 2.18 7.87
N TYR A 285 1.06 2.67 6.68
CA TYR A 285 0.14 3.47 5.87
C TYR A 285 -0.89 2.59 5.15
N GLY A 286 -0.46 1.45 4.63
CA GLY A 286 -1.32 0.53 3.90
C GLY A 286 -0.55 -0.53 3.14
N THR A 287 -1.22 -1.11 2.15
CA THR A 287 -0.61 -2.05 1.19
C THR A 287 -0.76 -1.52 -0.23
N LEU A 288 0.19 -1.82 -1.09
CA LEU A 288 0.16 -1.46 -2.50
C LEU A 288 0.10 -2.70 -3.39
N LYS A 289 -0.38 -2.49 -4.61
CA LYS A 289 -0.27 -3.45 -5.70
C LYS A 289 0.92 -3.10 -6.58
N GLU A 290 1.29 -4.06 -7.42
CA GLU A 290 2.19 -3.82 -8.54
C GLU A 290 1.63 -2.69 -9.41
N THR A 291 2.49 -1.73 -9.78
CA THR A 291 2.16 -0.57 -10.61
C THR A 291 2.22 -0.99 -12.08
N THR A 292 1.10 -0.91 -12.78
CA THR A 292 1.06 -1.21 -14.21
C THR A 292 1.70 -0.10 -15.04
N PHE A 293 1.95 -0.33 -16.32
CA PHE A 293 2.47 0.72 -17.19
C PHE A 293 1.43 1.83 -17.37
N GLU A 294 0.16 1.46 -17.50
CA GLU A 294 -0.97 2.36 -17.61
C GLU A 294 -1.10 3.23 -16.36
N ASP A 295 -1.12 2.63 -15.17
CA ASP A 295 -1.20 3.36 -13.89
C ASP A 295 -0.05 4.36 -13.74
N MET A 296 1.15 3.97 -14.19
CA MET A 296 2.34 4.83 -14.12
C MET A 296 2.23 6.02 -15.07
N MET A 297 1.68 5.82 -16.27
CA MET A 297 1.50 6.89 -17.24
C MET A 297 0.42 7.87 -16.82
N GLU A 298 -0.69 7.37 -16.29
CA GLU A 298 -1.75 8.19 -15.69
C GLU A 298 -1.17 9.07 -14.57
N GLU A 299 -0.41 8.50 -13.62
CA GLU A 299 0.20 9.28 -12.54
C GLU A 299 1.20 10.34 -13.06
N VAL A 300 1.99 10.00 -14.08
CA VAL A 300 2.93 10.96 -14.69
C VAL A 300 2.19 12.12 -15.35
N GLU A 301 1.09 11.85 -16.04
CA GLU A 301 0.26 12.85 -16.69
C GLU A 301 -0.42 13.77 -15.67
N GLU A 302 -1.10 13.20 -14.66
CA GLU A 302 -1.72 13.96 -13.58
C GLU A 302 -0.72 14.89 -12.87
N MET A 303 0.51 14.41 -12.64
CA MET A 303 1.56 15.22 -12.05
C MET A 303 2.01 16.37 -12.94
N ASN A 304 2.18 16.12 -14.25
CA ASN A 304 2.58 17.16 -15.19
C ASN A 304 1.52 18.25 -15.27
N GLU A 305 0.24 17.87 -15.27
CA GLU A 305 -0.87 18.82 -15.21
C GLU A 305 -0.89 19.62 -13.90
N ALA A 306 -0.71 18.94 -12.76
CA ALA A 306 -0.62 19.61 -11.46
C ALA A 306 0.53 20.62 -11.41
N GLN A 307 1.69 20.27 -11.97
CA GLN A 307 2.85 21.18 -12.07
C GLN A 307 2.56 22.38 -12.96
N ARG A 308 1.95 22.18 -14.14
CA ARG A 308 1.56 23.28 -15.03
C ARG A 308 0.59 24.23 -14.34
N HIS A 309 -0.41 23.68 -13.65
CA HIS A 309 -1.40 24.47 -12.92
C HIS A 309 -0.78 25.25 -11.75
N MET A 310 0.15 24.65 -11.00
CA MET A 310 0.90 25.35 -9.95
C MET A 310 1.77 26.48 -10.53
N ALA A 311 2.45 26.25 -11.65
CA ALA A 311 3.26 27.25 -12.32
C ALA A 311 2.41 28.44 -12.81
N GLN A 312 1.24 28.17 -13.42
CA GLN A 312 0.29 29.20 -13.85
C GLN A 312 -0.21 30.04 -12.67
N LYS A 313 -0.65 29.39 -11.57
CA LYS A 313 -1.08 30.10 -10.35
C LYS A 313 0.02 31.01 -9.79
N LYS A 314 1.27 30.56 -9.81
CA LYS A 314 2.40 31.36 -9.34
C LYS A 314 2.58 32.61 -10.20
N LEU A 315 2.57 32.45 -11.53
CA LEU A 315 2.66 33.56 -12.48
C LEU A 315 1.51 34.57 -12.31
N ASP A 316 0.28 34.09 -12.12
CA ASP A 316 -0.87 34.96 -11.90
C ASP A 316 -0.79 35.73 -10.58
N THR A 317 -0.27 35.09 -9.53
CA THR A 317 -0.04 35.73 -8.23
C THR A 317 1.02 36.82 -8.35
N GLU A 318 2.13 36.55 -9.06
CA GLU A 318 3.19 37.53 -9.33
C GLU A 318 2.67 38.71 -10.18
N ARG A 319 1.86 38.43 -11.21
CA ARG A 319 1.21 39.48 -12.04
C ARG A 319 0.30 40.38 -11.20
N ARG A 320 -0.52 39.81 -10.32
CA ARG A 320 -1.39 40.60 -9.40
C ARG A 320 -0.57 41.45 -8.43
N ALA A 321 0.51 40.90 -7.88
CA ALA A 321 1.39 41.64 -6.98
C ALA A 321 2.10 42.82 -7.67
N LEU A 322 2.46 42.68 -8.95
CA LEU A 322 3.04 43.75 -9.75
C LEU A 322 2.00 44.79 -10.17
N GLY A 323 0.78 44.37 -10.51
CA GLY A 323 -0.32 45.27 -10.86
C GLY A 323 -0.76 46.16 -9.69
N ALA A 324 -0.71 45.65 -8.46
CA ALA A 324 -1.06 46.40 -7.24
C ALA A 324 0.01 47.42 -6.79
N ARG A 325 1.18 47.44 -7.44
CA ARG A 325 2.27 48.38 -7.14
C ARG A 325 2.31 49.61 -8.07
N LYS A 326 1.39 49.71 -9.03
CA LYS A 326 1.21 50.88 -9.90
C LYS A 326 0.07 51.75 -9.40
#